data_AF-A0A010ZUJ9-F1
#
_entry.id   AF-A0A010ZUJ9-F1
#
_cell.length_a   1.000
_cell.length_b   1.000
_cell.length_c   1.000
_cell.angle_alpha   90.00
_cell.angle_beta   90.00
_cell.angle_gamma   90.00
#
_symmetry.space_group_name_H-M   'P 1'
#
loop_
_entity.id
_entity.type
_entity.pdbx_description
1 polymer ?
#
loop_
_entity_poly.entity_id
_entity_poly.type
_entity_poly.pdbx_seq_one_letter_code
_entity_poly.pdbx_strand_id
1 'polypeptide(L)'
;MTARGLCAVVLAAGAGTRLRPLTDLLPKALCPVGNVTLLDRALNQLETLGLSGPDLVAVNAHHHADQVVAAVAGRATGSVEQPEALGTAGAIAALRDWVSGRDVLVINADAYLAGPLPGEFLGGWSGERPRLLVVEAGERRRDFDEWRFAGISLLPATEAARLRPEPTGLYEVVWRAARAEGHLELTPFVGTFVDCGTPTDYLTANLHARTADASDPAGIDPSAVVTGEVTDSVVGAGAVVEGRITRCVVWPGARVEKHETLTDVVRAGDGLTVPA
;
A
#
# COMPACT_ATOMS: atom_id res chain seq x y z
N MET A 1 4.88 27.74 1.42
CA MET A 1 5.64 26.61 0.85
C MET A 1 7.11 26.96 0.96
N THR A 2 7.90 26.13 1.63
CA THR A 2 9.36 26.25 1.68
C THR A 2 9.92 26.23 0.26
N ALA A 3 11.06 26.89 0.02
CA ALA A 3 11.70 26.95 -1.30
C ALA A 3 12.22 25.59 -1.83
N ARG A 4 11.96 24.49 -1.11
CA ARG A 4 12.40 23.12 -1.45
C ARG A 4 11.22 22.36 -2.06
N GLY A 5 11.46 21.65 -3.16
CA GLY A 5 10.42 20.84 -3.81
C GLY A 5 10.01 19.64 -2.96
N LEU A 6 8.89 19.01 -3.33
CA LEU A 6 8.38 17.76 -2.74
C LEU A 6 8.44 16.66 -3.80
N CYS A 7 8.92 15.48 -3.43
CA CYS A 7 8.81 14.26 -4.22
C CYS A 7 8.20 13.13 -3.37
N ALA A 8 7.74 12.06 -4.03
CA ALA A 8 7.14 10.91 -3.38
C ALA A 8 7.94 9.63 -3.58
N VAL A 9 8.05 8.82 -2.53
CA VAL A 9 8.61 7.47 -2.58
C VAL A 9 7.52 6.48 -2.13
N VAL A 10 7.13 5.59 -3.04
CA VAL A 10 6.24 4.46 -2.76
C VAL A 10 7.08 3.26 -2.34
N LEU A 11 6.79 2.71 -1.16
CA LEU A 11 7.51 1.57 -0.62
C LEU A 11 6.82 0.26 -1.02
N ALA A 12 7.40 -0.48 -1.96
CA ALA A 12 6.87 -1.70 -2.55
C ALA A 12 7.86 -2.90 -2.52
N ALA A 13 9.03 -2.76 -1.90
CA ALA A 13 10.05 -3.82 -1.83
C ALA A 13 9.75 -4.98 -0.84
N GLY A 14 8.68 -4.89 -0.04
CA GLY A 14 8.37 -5.88 0.99
C GLY A 14 8.09 -7.27 0.44
N ALA A 15 8.71 -8.32 1.02
CA ALA A 15 8.55 -9.71 0.58
C ALA A 15 7.15 -10.30 0.80
N GLY A 16 6.27 -9.63 1.56
CA GLY A 16 4.88 -10.06 1.73
C GLY A 16 4.71 -11.47 2.33
N THR A 17 5.67 -11.94 3.14
CA THR A 17 5.75 -13.33 3.61
C THR A 17 4.49 -13.83 4.34
N ARG A 18 3.81 -12.93 5.04
CA ARG A 18 2.55 -13.22 5.76
C ARG A 18 1.34 -13.44 4.85
N LEU A 19 1.43 -13.06 3.57
CA LEU A 19 0.41 -13.31 2.54
C LEU A 19 0.73 -14.53 1.67
N ARG A 20 1.84 -15.24 1.91
CA ARG A 20 2.13 -16.46 1.17
C ARG A 20 1.02 -17.49 1.38
N PRO A 21 0.69 -18.30 0.36
CA PRO A 21 1.36 -18.40 -0.95
C PRO A 21 0.92 -17.37 -2.01
N LEU A 22 0.01 -16.42 -1.72
CA LEU A 22 -0.43 -15.42 -2.71
C LEU A 22 0.76 -14.60 -3.25
N THR A 23 1.67 -14.23 -2.36
CA THR A 23 2.84 -13.40 -2.70
C THR A 23 3.96 -14.14 -3.41
N ASP A 24 3.83 -15.45 -3.62
CA ASP A 24 4.71 -16.22 -4.50
C ASP A 24 4.24 -16.13 -5.97
N LEU A 25 2.97 -15.76 -6.21
CA LEU A 25 2.42 -15.50 -7.54
C LEU A 25 2.62 -14.05 -7.98
N LEU A 26 2.38 -13.12 -7.06
CA LEU A 26 2.32 -11.68 -7.34
C LEU A 26 2.90 -10.89 -6.14
N PRO A 27 3.81 -9.92 -6.33
CA PRO A 27 4.32 -9.14 -5.21
C PRO A 27 3.17 -8.41 -4.50
N LYS A 28 3.29 -8.24 -3.17
CA LYS A 28 2.23 -7.65 -2.34
C LYS A 28 1.69 -6.33 -2.89
N ALA A 29 2.56 -5.48 -3.41
CA ALA A 29 2.18 -4.19 -3.99
C ALA A 29 1.25 -4.33 -5.20
N LEU A 30 1.28 -5.45 -5.92
CA LEU A 30 0.40 -5.69 -7.07
C LEU A 30 -0.87 -6.47 -6.72
N CYS A 31 -1.02 -6.97 -5.48
CA CYS A 31 -2.26 -7.62 -5.06
C CYS A 31 -3.45 -6.66 -5.17
N PRO A 32 -4.58 -7.08 -5.79
CA PRO A 32 -5.73 -6.22 -6.00
C PRO A 32 -6.52 -6.02 -4.70
N VAL A 33 -6.95 -4.80 -4.43
CA VAL A 33 -7.98 -4.50 -3.42
C VAL A 33 -9.11 -3.80 -4.14
N GLY A 34 -10.31 -4.38 -4.16
CA GLY A 34 -11.44 -3.85 -4.95
C GLY A 34 -11.05 -3.58 -6.41
N ASN A 35 -10.50 -4.61 -7.07
CA ASN A 35 -10.06 -4.60 -8.48
C ASN A 35 -8.99 -3.57 -8.88
N VAL A 36 -8.38 -2.86 -7.93
CA VAL A 36 -7.26 -1.94 -8.15
C VAL A 36 -6.06 -2.43 -7.35
N THR A 37 -4.87 -2.48 -7.95
CA THR A 37 -3.66 -2.92 -7.22
C THR A 37 -3.36 -1.99 -6.04
N LEU A 38 -2.79 -2.54 -4.98
CA LEU A 38 -2.31 -1.76 -3.82
C LEU A 38 -1.36 -0.61 -4.24
N LEU A 39 -0.49 -0.88 -5.22
CA LEU A 39 0.42 0.09 -5.83
C LEU A 39 -0.34 1.19 -6.58
N ASP A 40 -1.31 0.85 -7.42
CA ASP A 40 -2.11 1.84 -8.14
C ASP A 40 -2.93 2.69 -7.16
N ARG A 41 -3.43 2.12 -6.06
CA ARG A 41 -4.08 2.89 -4.99
C ARG A 41 -3.13 3.93 -4.39
N ALA A 42 -1.89 3.56 -4.10
CA ALA A 42 -0.88 4.49 -3.61
C ALA A 42 -0.55 5.58 -4.65
N LEU A 43 -0.38 5.22 -5.93
CA LEU A 43 -0.11 6.18 -7.00
C LEU A 43 -1.29 7.14 -7.23
N ASN A 44 -2.53 6.66 -7.17
CA ASN A 44 -3.73 7.49 -7.30
C ASN A 44 -3.81 8.52 -6.17
N GLN A 45 -3.44 8.15 -4.94
CA GLN A 45 -3.35 9.12 -3.83
C GLN A 45 -2.35 10.22 -4.14
N LEU A 46 -1.17 9.87 -4.66
CA LEU A 46 -0.15 10.86 -5.04
C LEU A 46 -0.62 11.76 -6.19
N GLU A 47 -1.32 11.22 -7.17
CA GLU A 47 -1.88 11.98 -8.29
C GLU A 47 -2.89 13.04 -7.80
N THR A 48 -3.72 12.72 -6.80
CA THR A 48 -4.63 13.71 -6.18
C THR A 48 -3.90 14.90 -5.53
N LEU A 49 -2.61 14.71 -5.18
CA LEU A 49 -1.73 15.74 -4.61
C LEU A 49 -0.88 16.45 -5.68
N GLY A 50 -1.07 16.13 -6.96
CA GLY A 50 -0.26 16.65 -8.06
C GLY A 50 1.14 16.04 -8.14
N LEU A 51 1.38 14.89 -7.50
CA LEU A 51 2.64 14.16 -7.53
C LEU A 51 2.49 12.98 -8.50
N SER A 52 2.90 13.19 -9.75
CA SER A 52 2.84 12.16 -10.79
C SER A 52 4.05 12.21 -11.72
N GLY A 53 4.35 11.08 -12.35
CA GLY A 53 5.44 10.96 -13.30
C GLY A 53 6.80 10.62 -12.65
N PRO A 54 7.77 10.17 -13.47
CA PRO A 54 9.06 9.66 -13.00
C PRO A 54 9.95 10.71 -12.32
N ASP A 55 9.73 12.00 -12.56
CA ASP A 55 10.50 13.08 -11.96
C ASP A 55 10.08 13.37 -10.50
N LEU A 56 8.82 13.05 -10.15
CA LEU A 56 8.22 13.35 -8.85
C LEU A 56 7.94 12.11 -8.01
N VAL A 57 7.78 10.94 -8.63
CA VAL A 57 7.46 9.69 -7.94
C VAL A 57 8.51 8.62 -8.23
N ALA A 58 9.00 7.98 -7.17
CA ALA A 58 9.82 6.78 -7.24
C ALA A 58 9.14 5.63 -6.50
N VAL A 59 9.36 4.40 -6.95
CA VAL A 59 8.82 3.17 -6.35
C VAL A 59 9.96 2.20 -6.13
N ASN A 60 10.24 1.82 -4.88
CA ASN A 60 11.29 0.83 -4.62
C ASN A 60 10.75 -0.60 -4.81
N ALA A 61 11.63 -1.53 -5.19
CA ALA A 61 11.24 -2.91 -5.48
C ALA A 61 12.38 -3.88 -5.13
N HIS A 62 12.01 -5.07 -4.64
CA HIS A 62 12.97 -6.15 -4.36
C HIS A 62 12.35 -7.51 -4.71
N HIS A 63 11.33 -7.95 -3.95
CA HIS A 63 10.59 -9.18 -4.25
C HIS A 63 9.79 -9.04 -5.55
N HIS A 64 10.02 -9.93 -6.52
CA HIS A 64 9.51 -9.81 -7.89
C HIS A 64 9.70 -8.41 -8.50
N ALA A 65 10.89 -7.82 -8.31
CA ALA A 65 11.16 -6.43 -8.71
C ALA A 65 10.80 -6.13 -10.18
N ASP A 66 11.06 -7.07 -11.10
CA ASP A 66 10.73 -6.92 -12.51
C ASP A 66 9.24 -6.63 -12.76
N GLN A 67 8.34 -7.28 -12.00
CA GLN A 67 6.90 -7.06 -12.11
C GLN A 67 6.50 -5.67 -11.61
N VAL A 68 7.09 -5.22 -10.49
CA VAL A 68 6.84 -3.88 -9.93
C VAL A 68 7.35 -2.80 -10.88
N VAL A 69 8.58 -2.95 -11.40
CA VAL A 69 9.17 -2.01 -12.36
C VAL A 69 8.36 -1.95 -13.65
N ALA A 70 7.93 -3.10 -14.18
CA ALA A 70 7.06 -3.15 -15.35
C ALA A 70 5.72 -2.44 -15.10
N ALA A 71 5.12 -2.65 -13.92
CA ALA A 71 3.85 -2.01 -13.57
C ALA A 71 3.95 -0.47 -13.55
N VAL A 72 5.08 0.10 -13.10
CA VAL A 72 5.22 1.56 -12.93
C VAL A 72 5.90 2.26 -14.12
N ALA A 73 6.25 1.53 -15.18
CA ALA A 73 6.95 2.07 -16.33
C ALA A 73 6.23 3.31 -16.91
N GLY A 74 6.97 4.42 -17.04
CA GLY A 74 6.44 5.71 -17.51
C GLY A 74 5.61 6.50 -16.49
N ARG A 75 5.23 5.90 -15.35
CA ARG A 75 4.43 6.53 -14.29
C ARG A 75 5.26 6.95 -13.08
N ALA A 76 6.35 6.22 -12.80
CA ALA A 76 7.29 6.51 -11.72
C ALA A 76 8.70 6.01 -12.06
N THR A 77 9.70 6.49 -11.34
CA THR A 77 11.06 5.93 -11.35
C THR A 77 11.10 4.64 -10.54
N GLY A 78 11.42 3.51 -11.19
CA GLY A 78 11.64 2.24 -10.48
C GLY A 78 13.02 2.18 -9.83
N SER A 79 13.08 1.81 -8.54
CA SER A 79 14.33 1.65 -7.79
C SER A 79 14.48 0.23 -7.29
N VAL A 80 15.31 -0.57 -7.96
CA VAL A 80 15.52 -1.98 -7.61
C VAL A 80 16.60 -2.12 -6.54
N GLU A 81 16.27 -2.81 -5.45
CA GLU A 81 17.17 -3.06 -4.32
C GLU A 81 17.78 -4.46 -4.42
N GLN A 82 19.11 -4.53 -4.30
CA GLN A 82 19.88 -5.77 -4.36
C GLN A 82 21.09 -5.68 -3.42
N PRO A 83 21.57 -6.80 -2.84
CA PRO A 83 21.01 -8.17 -2.96
C PRO A 83 19.80 -8.41 -2.04
N GLU A 84 19.45 -7.45 -1.19
CA GLU A 84 18.38 -7.54 -0.20
C GLU A 84 17.55 -6.25 -0.18
N ALA A 85 16.37 -6.31 0.44
CA ALA A 85 15.56 -5.12 0.68
C ALA A 85 16.20 -4.22 1.74
N LEU A 86 16.23 -2.91 1.48
CA LEU A 86 16.91 -1.92 2.32
C LEU A 86 16.03 -1.34 3.43
N GLY A 87 14.76 -1.75 3.51
CA GLY A 87 13.79 -1.15 4.43
C GLY A 87 13.44 0.29 4.06
N THR A 88 12.59 0.93 4.86
CA THR A 88 11.96 2.20 4.48
C THR A 88 12.94 3.38 4.46
N ALA A 89 13.92 3.41 5.37
CA ALA A 89 14.93 4.46 5.40
C ALA A 89 16.06 4.19 4.39
N GLY A 90 16.49 2.93 4.27
CA GLY A 90 17.51 2.55 3.30
C GLY A 90 17.07 2.78 1.84
N ALA A 91 15.80 2.52 1.53
CA ALA A 91 15.21 2.80 0.22
C ALA A 91 15.31 4.29 -0.19
N ILE A 92 14.98 5.19 0.75
CA ILE A 92 15.06 6.64 0.51
C ILE A 92 16.51 7.06 0.35
N ALA A 93 17.42 6.48 1.14
CA ALA A 93 18.86 6.76 1.03
C ALA A 93 19.45 6.29 -0.30
N ALA A 94 18.99 5.16 -0.85
CA ALA A 94 19.38 4.67 -2.16
C ALA A 94 18.92 5.62 -3.29
N LEU A 95 17.81 6.33 -3.08
CA LEU A 95 17.26 7.34 -3.97
C LEU A 95 17.83 8.76 -3.75
N ARG A 96 18.90 8.93 -2.96
CA ARG A 96 19.43 10.26 -2.57
C ARG A 96 19.63 11.23 -3.73
N ASP A 97 20.26 10.77 -4.82
CA ASP A 97 20.54 11.62 -5.98
C ASP A 97 19.26 11.99 -6.72
N TRP A 98 18.28 11.09 -6.78
CA TRP A 98 16.96 11.38 -7.33
C TRP A 98 16.20 12.35 -6.42
N VAL A 99 16.17 12.13 -5.10
CA VAL A 99 15.53 13.04 -4.12
C VAL A 99 16.11 14.45 -4.23
N SER A 100 17.43 14.59 -4.43
CA SER A 100 18.09 15.86 -4.77
C SER A 100 17.75 17.03 -3.81
N GLY A 101 17.71 16.75 -2.50
CA GLY A 101 17.47 17.78 -1.47
C GLY A 101 16.01 18.25 -1.35
N ARG A 102 15.07 17.54 -2.00
CA ARG A 102 13.62 17.72 -1.83
C ARG A 102 13.15 17.10 -0.52
N ASP A 103 12.03 17.61 -0.01
CA ASP A 103 11.26 16.92 1.01
C ASP A 103 10.62 15.67 0.40
N VAL A 104 10.38 14.65 1.24
CA VAL A 104 9.91 13.34 0.75
C VAL A 104 8.57 12.98 1.39
N LEU A 105 7.54 12.79 0.57
CA LEU A 105 6.32 12.08 0.96
C LEU A 105 6.57 10.58 0.79
N VAL A 106 6.42 9.82 1.85
CA VAL A 106 6.62 8.37 1.84
C VAL A 106 5.26 7.69 2.00
N ILE A 107 4.93 6.76 1.12
CA ILE A 107 3.70 5.96 1.19
C ILE A 107 4.04 4.46 1.10
N ASN A 108 3.55 3.68 2.05
CA ASN A 108 3.64 2.23 1.97
C ASN A 108 2.61 1.71 0.96
N ALA A 109 3.02 0.91 -0.03
CA ALA A 109 2.11 0.39 -1.04
C ALA A 109 1.01 -0.50 -0.43
N ASP A 110 1.28 -1.14 0.70
CA ASP A 110 0.34 -2.05 1.37
C ASP A 110 -0.68 -1.38 2.31
N ALA A 111 -0.66 -0.05 2.39
CA ALA A 111 -1.60 0.73 3.16
C ALA A 111 -2.87 0.99 2.33
N TYR A 112 -3.96 0.29 2.67
CA TYR A 112 -5.28 0.64 2.16
C TYR A 112 -5.85 1.79 2.98
N LEU A 113 -6.06 2.93 2.34
CA LEU A 113 -6.80 4.06 2.90
C LEU A 113 -8.07 4.29 2.08
N ALA A 114 -9.21 4.37 2.75
CA ALA A 114 -10.47 4.70 2.12
C ALA A 114 -10.65 6.22 2.02
N GLY A 115 -10.60 6.74 0.79
CA GLY A 115 -10.75 8.17 0.50
C GLY A 115 -9.42 8.89 0.32
N PRO A 116 -9.46 10.16 -0.10
CA PRO A 116 -8.26 10.94 -0.37
C PRO A 116 -7.49 11.23 0.93
N LEU A 117 -6.20 11.51 0.77
CA LEU A 117 -5.40 12.06 1.86
C LEU A 117 -6.02 13.40 2.33
N PRO A 118 -6.10 13.65 3.66
CA PRO A 118 -6.60 14.92 4.17
C PRO A 118 -5.73 16.08 3.68
N GLY A 119 -6.34 17.17 3.21
CA GLY A 119 -5.61 18.32 2.69
C GLY A 119 -4.69 18.98 3.74
N GLU A 120 -5.08 18.92 5.01
CA GLU A 120 -4.31 19.35 6.17
C GLU A 120 -3.06 18.51 6.42
N PHE A 121 -2.95 17.31 5.84
CA PHE A 121 -1.76 16.49 6.00
C PHE A 121 -0.54 17.17 5.36
N LEU A 122 -0.70 17.70 4.15
CA LEU A 122 0.30 18.58 3.52
C LEU A 122 0.19 20.02 4.02
N GLY A 123 -1.04 20.48 4.30
CA GLY A 123 -1.33 21.83 4.75
C GLY A 123 -0.57 22.21 6.02
N GLY A 124 0.07 23.38 6.01
CA GLY A 124 0.75 23.90 7.20
C GLY A 124 1.96 23.09 7.67
N TRP A 125 2.46 22.14 6.88
CA TRP A 125 3.71 21.45 7.19
C TRP A 125 4.89 22.39 6.95
N SER A 126 5.74 22.57 7.98
CA SER A 126 6.89 23.48 7.92
C SER A 126 8.09 22.90 7.16
N GLY A 127 8.13 21.58 6.97
CA GLY A 127 9.31 20.88 6.46
C GLY A 127 10.45 20.76 7.47
N GLU A 128 10.20 21.06 8.76
CA GLU A 128 11.23 20.97 9.81
C GLU A 128 11.15 19.68 10.63
N ARG A 129 9.95 19.10 10.74
CA ARG A 129 9.65 17.90 11.53
C ARG A 129 9.08 16.81 10.65
N PRO A 130 9.41 15.54 10.86
CA PRO A 130 8.64 14.47 10.24
C PRO A 130 7.18 14.55 10.70
N ARG A 131 6.26 14.29 9.77
CA ARG A 131 4.82 14.25 10.05
C ARG A 131 4.27 12.89 9.63
N LEU A 132 3.53 12.24 10.51
CA LEU A 132 2.99 10.90 10.28
C LEU A 132 1.48 10.96 10.23
N LEU A 133 0.88 10.31 9.23
CA LEU A 133 -0.53 10.02 9.25
C LEU A 133 -0.77 8.86 10.22
N VAL A 134 -1.71 9.02 11.13
CA VAL A 134 -1.98 8.02 12.18
C VAL A 134 -3.47 7.73 12.32
N VAL A 135 -3.79 6.55 12.84
CA VAL A 135 -5.13 6.18 13.30
C VAL A 135 -5.08 5.71 14.75
N GLU A 136 -6.20 5.73 15.45
CA GLU A 136 -6.29 5.11 16.76
C GLU A 136 -5.96 3.62 16.66
N ALA A 137 -5.07 3.12 17.51
CA ALA A 137 -4.63 1.74 17.46
C ALA A 137 -5.74 0.76 17.92
N GLY A 138 -6.60 1.18 18.86
CA GLY A 138 -7.56 0.31 19.52
C GLY A 138 -6.88 -0.92 20.14
N GLU A 139 -7.30 -2.11 19.71
CA GLU A 139 -6.72 -3.40 20.12
C GLU A 139 -5.47 -3.80 19.30
N ARG A 140 -5.16 -3.08 18.21
CA ARG A 140 -3.97 -3.34 17.40
C ARG A 140 -2.71 -2.78 18.09
N ARG A 141 -1.54 -3.22 17.61
CA ARG A 141 -0.25 -2.72 18.09
C ARG A 141 -0.15 -1.20 17.88
N ARG A 142 0.29 -0.51 18.93
CA ARG A 142 0.59 0.93 18.95
C ARG A 142 2.02 1.18 18.48
N ASP A 143 2.21 2.24 17.72
CA ASP A 143 3.53 2.73 17.30
C ASP A 143 3.97 3.91 18.18
N PHE A 144 3.02 4.79 18.53
CA PHE A 144 3.24 5.97 19.37
C PHE A 144 2.03 6.21 20.27
N ASP A 145 2.18 6.03 21.58
CA ASP A 145 1.10 6.27 22.56
C ASP A 145 -0.18 5.48 22.23
N GLU A 146 -1.29 6.14 21.93
CA GLU A 146 -2.55 5.54 21.45
C GLU A 146 -2.62 5.34 19.93
N TRP A 147 -1.62 5.84 19.20
CA TRP A 147 -1.62 5.94 17.75
C TRP A 147 -0.87 4.79 17.06
N ARG A 148 -1.38 4.44 15.89
CA ARG A 148 -0.75 3.54 14.92
C ARG A 148 -0.47 4.30 13.63
N PHE A 149 0.69 4.05 13.03
CA PHE A 149 1.08 4.62 11.75
C PHE A 149 0.19 4.09 10.62
N ALA A 150 -0.36 5.00 9.82
CA ALA A 150 -1.30 4.71 8.74
C ALA A 150 -0.59 4.60 7.37
N GLY A 151 0.72 4.31 7.34
CA GLY A 151 1.46 4.03 6.12
C GLY A 151 1.89 5.26 5.30
N ILE A 152 1.64 6.49 5.76
CA ILE A 152 1.97 7.71 5.03
C ILE A 152 2.70 8.71 5.94
N SER A 153 3.85 9.21 5.50
CA SER A 153 4.64 10.20 6.25
C SER A 153 5.23 11.27 5.35
N LEU A 154 5.56 12.41 5.94
CA LEU A 154 6.39 13.46 5.35
C LEU A 154 7.72 13.49 6.08
N LEU A 155 8.80 13.50 5.30
CA LEU A 155 10.17 13.48 5.78
C LEU A 155 10.90 14.73 5.29
N PRO A 156 11.43 15.57 6.20
CA PRO A 156 12.26 16.71 5.82
C PRO A 156 13.47 16.30 4.99
N ALA A 157 13.86 17.13 4.02
CA ALA A 157 15.08 16.95 3.23
C ALA A 157 16.34 16.80 4.11
N THR A 158 16.37 17.48 5.26
CA THR A 158 17.46 17.39 6.24
C THR A 158 17.58 16.01 6.88
N GLU A 159 16.46 15.34 7.10
CA GLU A 159 16.43 13.96 7.62
C GLU A 159 16.77 12.97 6.50
N ALA A 160 16.16 13.12 5.33
CA ALA A 160 16.46 12.28 4.16
C ALA A 160 17.96 12.28 3.81
N ALA A 161 18.63 13.44 3.91
CA ALA A 161 20.06 13.56 3.64
C ALA A 161 20.95 12.81 4.65
N ARG A 162 20.46 12.44 5.84
CA ARG A 162 21.23 11.74 6.87
C ARG A 162 21.11 10.22 6.79
N LEU A 163 20.14 9.71 6.03
CA LEU A 163 19.88 8.28 5.91
C LEU A 163 21.03 7.54 5.20
N ARG A 164 21.24 6.26 5.53
CA ARG A 164 22.24 5.40 4.89
C ARG A 164 21.55 4.33 4.03
N PRO A 165 22.11 3.96 2.86
CA PRO A 165 21.54 2.93 2.01
C PRO A 165 21.87 1.52 2.55
N GLU A 166 21.34 1.22 3.73
CA GLU A 166 21.51 -0.04 4.46
C GLU A 166 20.14 -0.54 4.97
N PRO A 167 19.96 -1.85 5.20
CA PRO A 167 18.71 -2.41 5.71
C PRO A 167 18.25 -1.78 7.05
N THR A 168 17.35 -0.80 6.97
CA THR A 168 16.85 -0.06 8.14
C THR A 168 15.54 0.67 7.87
N GLY A 169 14.77 0.93 8.93
CA GLY A 169 13.48 1.60 8.87
C GLY A 169 13.51 3.02 9.43
N LEU A 170 12.57 3.84 8.96
CA LEU A 170 12.37 5.22 9.43
C LEU A 170 12.00 5.27 10.92
N TYR A 171 11.33 4.24 11.46
CA TYR A 171 11.01 4.19 12.88
C TYR A 171 12.28 4.18 13.73
N GLU A 172 13.23 3.31 13.38
CA GLU A 172 14.44 3.03 14.14
C GLU A 172 15.40 4.24 14.16
N VAL A 173 15.53 4.91 13.01
CA VAL A 173 16.57 5.93 12.77
C VAL A 173 16.06 7.37 12.75
N VAL A 174 14.75 7.59 12.61
CA VAL A 174 14.15 8.94 12.60
C VAL A 174 13.07 9.07 13.67
N TRP A 175 11.96 8.35 13.53
CA TRP A 175 10.73 8.69 14.25
C TRP A 175 10.82 8.44 15.75
N ARG A 176 11.49 7.37 16.20
CA ARG A 176 11.63 7.09 17.63
C ARG A 176 12.38 8.21 18.37
N ALA A 177 13.47 8.71 17.80
CA ALA A 177 14.23 9.82 18.37
C ALA A 177 13.44 11.13 18.29
N ALA A 178 12.88 11.44 17.11
CA ALA A 178 12.06 12.63 16.92
C ALA A 178 10.85 12.65 17.88
N ARG A 179 10.22 11.52 18.17
CA ARG A 179 9.14 11.44 19.16
C ARG A 179 9.64 11.77 20.56
N ALA A 180 10.75 11.16 20.98
CA ALA A 180 11.33 11.39 22.31
C ALA A 180 11.73 12.85 22.55
N GLU A 181 12.11 13.56 21.49
CA GLU A 181 12.51 14.97 21.52
C GLU A 181 11.34 15.96 21.32
N GLY A 182 10.11 15.46 21.13
CA GLY A 182 8.95 16.32 20.81
C GLY A 182 9.01 16.93 19.40
N HIS A 183 9.85 16.37 18.53
CA HIS A 183 10.12 16.80 17.16
C HIS A 183 9.38 15.94 16.11
N LEU A 184 8.26 15.31 16.49
CA LEU A 184 7.43 14.47 15.62
C LEU A 184 6.00 14.99 15.60
N GLU A 185 5.46 15.24 14.40
CA GLU A 185 4.07 15.63 14.21
C GLU A 185 3.21 14.39 13.88
N LEU A 186 2.06 14.25 14.54
CA LEU A 186 1.08 13.21 14.25
C LEU A 186 -0.20 13.88 13.73
N THR A 187 -0.70 13.41 12.60
CA THR A 187 -1.95 13.88 11.99
C THR A 187 -2.96 12.73 11.97
N PRO A 188 -4.01 12.78 12.79
CA PRO A 188 -5.06 11.77 12.78
C PRO A 188 -5.78 11.70 11.44
N PHE A 189 -5.98 10.48 10.94
CA PHE A 189 -6.81 10.19 9.78
C PHE A 189 -8.19 9.74 10.24
N VAL A 190 -9.23 10.46 9.80
CA VAL A 190 -10.63 10.11 10.06
C VAL A 190 -11.15 9.36 8.83
N GLY A 191 -11.00 8.03 8.86
CA GLY A 191 -11.44 7.16 7.79
C GLY A 191 -10.98 5.72 8.01
N THR A 192 -11.24 4.86 7.03
CA THR A 192 -10.83 3.44 7.12
C THR A 192 -9.39 3.29 6.66
N PHE A 193 -8.56 2.71 7.53
CA PHE A 193 -7.20 2.28 7.23
C PHE A 193 -7.05 0.78 7.48
N VAL A 194 -6.43 0.07 6.54
CA VAL A 194 -6.07 -1.35 6.67
C VAL A 194 -4.65 -1.58 6.16
N ASP A 195 -3.76 -2.08 7.00
CA ASP A 195 -2.48 -2.66 6.58
C ASP A 195 -2.77 -4.05 6.01
N CYS A 196 -2.65 -4.20 4.70
CA CYS A 196 -2.98 -5.43 3.98
C CYS A 196 -1.92 -6.52 4.16
N GLY A 197 -1.34 -6.67 5.36
CA GLY A 197 -0.24 -7.57 5.67
C GLY A 197 -0.59 -9.03 5.93
N THR A 198 -1.87 -9.35 6.11
CA THR A 198 -2.36 -10.70 6.38
C THR A 198 -3.55 -11.02 5.48
N PRO A 199 -3.88 -12.30 5.23
CA PRO A 199 -5.07 -12.66 4.48
C PRO A 199 -6.36 -12.07 5.07
N THR A 200 -6.51 -12.06 6.40
CA THR A 200 -7.64 -11.44 7.12
C THR A 200 -7.78 -9.95 6.83
N ASP A 201 -6.68 -9.20 6.98
CA ASP A 201 -6.69 -7.76 6.77
C ASP A 201 -6.89 -7.44 5.27
N TYR A 202 -6.30 -8.24 4.39
CA TYR A 202 -6.48 -8.11 2.93
C TYR A 202 -7.93 -8.39 2.48
N LEU A 203 -8.59 -9.41 3.05
CA LEU A 203 -10.02 -9.65 2.83
C LEU A 203 -10.84 -8.46 3.34
N THR A 204 -10.56 -7.97 4.54
CA THR A 204 -11.26 -6.82 5.13
C THR A 204 -11.13 -5.58 4.25
N ALA A 205 -9.94 -5.28 3.73
CA ALA A 205 -9.73 -4.18 2.80
C ALA A 205 -10.54 -4.34 1.51
N ASN A 206 -10.61 -5.56 0.96
CA ASN A 206 -11.39 -5.85 -0.25
C ASN A 206 -12.90 -5.67 -0.03
N LEU A 207 -13.44 -6.23 1.05
CA LEU A 207 -14.86 -6.10 1.37
C LEU A 207 -15.24 -4.65 1.64
N HIS A 208 -14.37 -3.90 2.33
CA HIS A 208 -14.57 -2.47 2.52
C HIS A 208 -14.53 -1.72 1.18
N ALA A 209 -13.53 -1.97 0.33
CA ALA A 209 -13.39 -1.31 -0.97
C ALA A 209 -14.61 -1.53 -1.86
N ARG A 210 -15.19 -2.74 -1.86
CA ARG A 210 -16.46 -3.04 -2.54
C ARG A 210 -17.60 -2.13 -2.09
N THR A 211 -17.76 -1.94 -0.78
CA THR A 211 -18.86 -1.10 -0.25
C THR A 211 -18.61 0.39 -0.42
N ALA A 212 -17.35 0.80 -0.54
CA ALA A 212 -16.96 2.19 -0.73
C ALA A 212 -17.10 2.65 -2.18
N ASP A 213 -17.08 1.73 -3.15
CA ASP A 213 -17.28 2.05 -4.56
C ASP A 213 -18.77 2.06 -4.92
N ALA A 214 -19.35 3.26 -4.96
CA ALA A 214 -20.74 3.44 -5.35
C ALA A 214 -21.01 3.09 -6.84
N SER A 215 -19.97 3.01 -7.67
CA SER A 215 -20.08 2.70 -9.10
C SER A 215 -20.10 1.19 -9.39
N ASP A 216 -19.53 0.38 -8.50
CA ASP A 216 -19.59 -1.09 -8.53
C ASP A 216 -19.96 -1.65 -7.14
N PRO A 217 -21.24 -1.54 -6.72
CA PRO A 217 -21.68 -2.06 -5.42
C PRO A 217 -21.63 -3.60 -5.37
N ALA A 218 -21.59 -4.27 -6.52
CA ALA A 218 -21.54 -5.73 -6.62
C ALA A 218 -20.15 -6.26 -6.28
N GLY A 219 -19.09 -5.49 -6.56
CA GLY A 219 -17.70 -5.93 -6.43
C GLY A 219 -17.33 -7.00 -7.45
N ILE A 220 -18.03 -7.02 -8.59
CA ILE A 220 -17.84 -8.03 -9.64
C ILE A 220 -17.40 -7.29 -10.89
N ASP A 221 -16.17 -7.56 -11.31
CA ASP A 221 -15.63 -6.97 -12.54
C ASP A 221 -16.54 -7.32 -13.74
N PRO A 222 -16.83 -6.37 -14.65
CA PRO A 222 -17.72 -6.60 -15.79
C PRO A 222 -17.29 -7.74 -16.73
N SER A 223 -16.01 -8.12 -16.72
CA SER A 223 -15.48 -9.22 -17.53
C SER A 223 -15.56 -10.59 -16.84
N ALA A 224 -15.99 -10.65 -15.57
CA ALA A 224 -16.15 -11.91 -14.85
C ALA A 224 -17.38 -12.70 -15.32
N VAL A 225 -17.30 -14.02 -15.25
CA VAL A 225 -18.42 -14.93 -15.58
C VAL A 225 -18.94 -15.56 -14.30
N VAL A 226 -20.15 -15.19 -13.90
CA VAL A 226 -20.80 -15.70 -12.69
C VAL A 226 -22.06 -16.48 -13.05
N THR A 227 -22.05 -17.78 -12.80
CA THR A 227 -23.23 -18.66 -12.95
C THR A 227 -23.65 -19.30 -11.62
N GLY A 228 -22.81 -19.21 -10.60
CA GLY A 228 -23.07 -19.65 -9.24
C GLY A 228 -23.61 -18.53 -8.33
N GLU A 229 -23.31 -18.62 -7.04
CA GLU A 229 -23.80 -17.69 -6.01
C GLU A 229 -22.66 -16.89 -5.37
N VAL A 230 -22.81 -15.56 -5.33
CA VAL A 230 -21.82 -14.63 -4.79
C VAL A 230 -22.47 -13.82 -3.66
N THR A 231 -21.92 -13.89 -2.46
CA THR A 231 -22.38 -13.12 -1.29
C THR A 231 -21.22 -12.36 -0.66
N ASP A 232 -21.37 -11.04 -0.48
CA ASP A 232 -20.38 -10.16 0.17
C ASP A 232 -18.94 -10.48 -0.26
N SER A 233 -18.67 -10.53 -1.57
CA SER A 233 -17.37 -10.98 -2.11
C SER A 233 -16.91 -10.05 -3.22
N VAL A 234 -15.61 -10.11 -3.54
CA VAL A 234 -15.00 -9.40 -4.67
C VAL A 234 -14.59 -10.40 -5.74
N VAL A 235 -14.94 -10.15 -7.00
CA VAL A 235 -14.62 -11.00 -8.15
C VAL A 235 -13.88 -10.15 -9.19
N GLY A 236 -12.64 -10.51 -9.46
CA GLY A 236 -11.75 -9.78 -10.36
C GLY A 236 -11.97 -10.06 -11.84
N ALA A 237 -11.28 -9.28 -12.68
CA ALA A 237 -11.40 -9.34 -14.13
C ALA A 237 -11.18 -10.74 -14.71
N GLY A 238 -12.08 -11.19 -15.58
CA GLY A 238 -12.03 -12.49 -16.23
C GLY A 238 -12.13 -13.71 -15.30
N ALA A 239 -12.41 -13.51 -14.00
CA ALA A 239 -12.62 -14.61 -13.08
C ALA A 239 -13.91 -15.37 -13.40
N VAL A 240 -13.96 -16.65 -13.06
CA VAL A 240 -15.13 -17.51 -13.30
C VAL A 240 -15.63 -18.09 -11.99
N VAL A 241 -16.90 -17.83 -11.65
CA VAL A 241 -17.54 -18.33 -10.43
C VAL A 241 -18.78 -19.15 -10.81
N GLU A 242 -18.64 -20.48 -10.73
CA GLU A 242 -19.72 -21.44 -10.95
C GLU A 242 -20.25 -22.04 -9.64
N GLY A 243 -19.42 -22.04 -8.58
CA GLY A 243 -19.77 -22.51 -7.23
C GLY A 243 -20.42 -21.44 -6.36
N ARG A 244 -20.32 -21.60 -5.04
CA ARG A 244 -20.83 -20.63 -4.04
C ARG A 244 -19.67 -19.96 -3.30
N ILE A 245 -19.69 -18.64 -3.19
CA ILE A 245 -18.71 -17.89 -2.40
C ILE A 245 -19.38 -16.92 -1.43
N THR A 246 -18.85 -16.83 -0.21
CA THR A 246 -19.26 -15.87 0.83
C THR A 246 -18.04 -15.19 1.42
N ARG A 247 -17.96 -13.86 1.46
CA ARG A 247 -16.80 -13.15 2.03
C ARG A 247 -15.47 -13.60 1.43
N CYS A 248 -15.43 -13.65 0.10
CA CYS A 248 -14.25 -14.12 -0.63
C CYS A 248 -13.66 -13.00 -1.51
N VAL A 249 -12.38 -13.15 -1.86
CA VAL A 249 -11.74 -12.41 -2.94
C VAL A 249 -11.32 -13.40 -4.02
N VAL A 250 -11.86 -13.28 -5.22
CA VAL A 250 -11.45 -14.09 -6.38
C VAL A 250 -10.59 -13.20 -7.28
N TRP A 251 -9.30 -13.51 -7.38
CA TRP A 251 -8.35 -12.74 -8.20
C TRP A 251 -8.70 -12.79 -9.69
N PRO A 252 -8.20 -11.82 -10.47
CA PRO A 252 -8.35 -11.84 -11.92
C PRO A 252 -7.94 -13.18 -12.54
N GLY A 253 -8.79 -13.69 -13.44
CA GLY A 253 -8.60 -14.97 -14.14
C GLY A 253 -8.78 -16.24 -13.28
N ALA A 254 -8.96 -16.13 -11.96
CA ALA A 254 -9.11 -17.30 -11.10
C ALA A 254 -10.51 -17.92 -11.22
N ARG A 255 -10.62 -19.20 -10.85
CA ARG A 255 -11.84 -19.99 -11.00
C ARG A 255 -12.33 -20.59 -9.69
N VAL A 256 -13.65 -20.59 -9.50
CA VAL A 256 -14.38 -21.33 -8.48
C VAL A 256 -15.33 -22.28 -9.17
N GLU A 257 -15.06 -23.58 -9.05
CA GLU A 257 -15.78 -24.64 -9.74
C GLU A 257 -17.18 -24.85 -9.17
N LYS A 258 -18.10 -25.39 -9.98
CA LYS A 258 -19.51 -25.61 -9.61
C LYS A 258 -19.73 -26.38 -8.31
N HIS A 259 -18.81 -27.28 -7.94
CA HIS A 259 -18.93 -28.11 -6.74
C HIS A 259 -18.39 -27.44 -5.48
N GLU A 260 -17.74 -26.27 -5.60
CA GLU A 260 -17.07 -25.61 -4.49
C GLU A 260 -18.00 -24.69 -3.72
N THR A 261 -17.80 -24.64 -2.41
CA THR A 261 -18.41 -23.67 -1.51
C THR A 261 -17.31 -23.08 -0.63
N LEU A 262 -17.02 -21.79 -0.81
CA LEU A 262 -15.92 -21.10 -0.15
C LEU A 262 -16.44 -19.98 0.75
N THR A 263 -15.80 -19.83 1.92
CA THR A 263 -16.14 -18.80 2.90
C THR A 263 -14.87 -18.24 3.54
N ASP A 264 -14.74 -16.92 3.61
CA ASP A 264 -13.59 -16.23 4.22
C ASP A 264 -12.25 -16.68 3.61
N VAL A 265 -12.12 -16.63 2.28
CA VAL A 265 -10.90 -17.01 1.57
C VAL A 265 -10.52 -16.04 0.44
N VAL A 266 -9.25 -16.10 0.06
CA VAL A 266 -8.73 -15.54 -1.20
C VAL A 266 -8.50 -16.70 -2.18
N ARG A 267 -9.15 -16.66 -3.34
CA ARG A 267 -8.94 -17.57 -4.48
C ARG A 267 -8.04 -16.89 -5.51
N ALA A 268 -6.94 -17.54 -5.88
CA ALA A 268 -5.96 -17.01 -6.83
C ALA A 268 -5.42 -18.10 -7.78
N GLY A 269 -4.92 -17.67 -8.94
CA GLY A 269 -4.27 -18.54 -9.93
C GLY A 269 -5.10 -19.79 -10.29
N ASP A 270 -4.39 -20.90 -10.50
CA ASP A 270 -4.96 -22.20 -10.88
C ASP A 270 -5.49 -22.97 -9.66
N GLY A 271 -6.45 -22.37 -8.95
CA GLY A 271 -7.14 -23.03 -7.84
C GLY A 271 -6.47 -22.90 -6.47
N LEU A 272 -5.53 -21.98 -6.29
CA LEU A 272 -4.99 -21.69 -4.96
C LEU A 272 -6.05 -21.02 -4.08
N THR A 273 -6.31 -21.58 -2.89
CA THR A 273 -7.24 -21.02 -1.90
C THR A 273 -6.53 -20.77 -0.58
N VAL A 274 -6.58 -19.52 -0.11
CA VAL A 274 -5.93 -19.09 1.13
C VAL A 274 -6.98 -18.60 2.13
N PRO A 275 -7.10 -19.23 3.31
CA PRO A 275 -8.01 -18.77 4.36
C PRO A 275 -7.65 -17.36 4.87
N ALA A 276 -8.67 -16.57 5.17
CA ALA A 276 -8.59 -15.22 5.72
C ALA A 276 -9.17 -15.16 7.12
#